data_AF-A0A1Y4C595-F1
#
_entry.id   AF-A0A1Y4C595-F1
#
_cell.length_a   1.000
_cell.length_b   1.000
_cell.length_c   1.000
_cell.angle_alpha   90.00
_cell.angle_beta   90.00
_cell.angle_gamma   90.00
#
_symmetry.space_group_name_H-M   'P 1'
#
loop_
_entity.id
_entity.type
_entity.pdbx_description
1 polymer ?
#
loop_
_entity_poly.entity_id
_entity_poly.type
_entity_poly.pdbx_seq_one_letter_code
_entity_poly.pdbx_strand_id
1 'polypeptide(L)'
;MRSLESMLPGFLAATLQDRELQRVLGQAVERLAQDKELTLEQLFPSTASGWGLELWERAWGIPVDRTQSDARRRDRILAKVKGTGTTTLEVIQGVAQSFAPWPVEVVEESDQYRFVIWYTGTIGEVPHKEDLEAVVNELKPAHLDWTVKYRQNVRTSVYTGCLSRRSDVILLRQVN
;
A
#
# COMPACT_ATOMS: atom_id res chain seq x y z
N MET A 1 25.76 28.14 11.06
CA MET A 1 26.47 27.24 11.99
C MET A 1 27.45 28.07 12.82
N ARG A 2 27.66 27.82 14.11
CA ARG A 2 28.75 28.49 14.87
C ARG A 2 30.10 28.06 14.29
N SER A 3 31.07 28.97 14.22
CA SER A 3 32.43 28.61 13.80
C SER A 3 33.07 27.68 14.83
N LEU A 4 33.88 26.73 14.37
CA LEU A 4 34.60 25.80 15.24
C LEU A 4 35.44 26.55 16.29
N GLU A 5 36.03 27.67 15.89
CA GLU A 5 36.85 28.54 16.73
C GLU A 5 36.05 29.10 17.92
N SER A 6 34.77 29.43 17.72
CA SER A 6 33.88 29.93 18.78
C SER A 6 33.47 28.88 19.81
N MET A 7 33.73 27.60 19.53
CA MET A 7 33.43 26.46 20.41
C MET A 7 34.64 26.05 21.26
N LEU A 8 35.82 26.62 20.99
CA LEU A 8 37.07 26.26 21.66
C LEU A 8 37.47 27.34 22.68
N PRO A 9 38.19 26.96 23.76
CA PRO A 9 38.76 27.92 24.70
C PRO A 9 39.66 28.95 24.03
N GLY A 10 39.51 30.23 24.39
CA GLY A 10 40.19 31.35 23.72
C GLY A 10 41.72 31.31 23.73
N PHE A 11 42.35 30.58 24.66
CA PHE A 11 43.81 30.45 24.69
C PHE A 11 44.37 29.62 23.53
N LEU A 12 43.56 28.75 22.91
CA LEU A 12 43.96 27.98 21.72
C LEU A 12 43.99 28.84 20.46
N ALA A 13 43.38 30.03 20.45
CA ALA A 13 43.48 30.95 19.31
C ALA A 13 44.79 31.77 19.30
N ALA A 14 45.69 31.54 20.27
CA ALA A 14 46.89 32.35 20.45
C ALA A 14 48.07 31.92 19.58
N THR A 15 48.18 30.62 19.23
CA THR A 15 49.31 30.11 18.43
C THR A 15 48.97 30.02 16.95
N LEU A 16 49.99 30.16 16.09
CA LEU A 16 49.82 30.03 14.64
C LEU A 16 49.43 28.60 14.23
N GLN A 17 49.99 27.62 14.92
CA GLN A 17 49.74 26.19 14.68
C GLN A 17 48.28 25.83 14.94
N ASP A 18 47.71 26.32 16.05
CA ASP A 18 46.32 26.05 16.40
C ASP A 18 45.35 26.73 15.42
N ARG A 19 45.66 27.95 14.95
CA ARG A 19 44.86 28.64 13.93
C ARG A 19 44.84 27.90 12.60
N GLU A 20 46.00 27.43 12.13
CA GLU A 20 46.06 26.66 10.89
C GLU A 20 45.35 25.31 11.01
N LEU A 21 45.45 24.64 12.16
CA LEU A 21 44.71 23.41 12.43
C LEU A 21 43.20 23.67 12.43
N GLN A 22 42.73 24.71 13.12
CA GLN A 22 41.32 25.09 13.14
C GLN A 22 40.80 25.47 11.75
N ARG A 23 41.60 26.17 10.94
CA ARG A 23 41.24 26.50 9.55
C ARG A 23 41.01 25.25 8.71
N VAL A 24 41.93 24.28 8.75
CA VAL A 24 41.81 23.04 7.96
C VAL A 24 40.65 22.19 8.44
N LEU A 25 40.47 22.05 9.77
CA LEU A 25 39.34 21.32 10.35
C LEU A 25 38.00 21.99 10.01
N GLY A 26 37.93 23.33 10.06
CA GLY A 26 36.76 24.10 9.67
C GLY A 26 36.36 23.82 8.22
N GLN A 27 37.32 23.84 7.28
CA GLN A 27 37.08 23.49 5.88
C GLN A 27 36.55 22.07 5.71
N ALA A 28 37.09 21.10 6.47
CA ALA A 28 36.62 19.71 6.41
C ALA A 28 35.19 19.57 6.94
N VAL A 29 34.85 20.25 8.04
CA VAL A 29 33.51 20.26 8.63
C VAL A 29 32.49 20.93 7.71
N GLU A 30 32.87 22.02 7.04
CA GLU A 30 32.00 22.70 6.06
C GLU A 30 31.69 21.79 4.87
N ARG A 31 32.70 21.09 4.32
CA ARG A 31 32.49 20.11 3.26
C ARG A 31 31.57 18.98 3.71
N LEU A 32 31.80 18.43 4.90
CA LEU A 32 30.94 17.39 5.46
C LEU A 32 29.49 17.86 5.62
N ALA A 33 29.28 19.11 6.03
CA ALA A 33 27.94 19.68 6.16
C ALA A 33 27.25 19.81 4.79
N GLN A 34 27.98 20.22 3.75
CA GLN A 34 27.47 20.27 2.38
C GLN A 34 27.14 18.88 1.83
N ASP A 35 28.03 17.90 2.03
CA ASP A 35 27.83 16.52 1.61
C ASP A 35 26.62 15.88 2.29
N LYS A 36 26.43 16.17 3.59
CA LYS A 36 25.24 15.75 4.33
C LYS A 36 23.98 16.34 3.71
N GLU A 37 23.94 17.64 3.45
CA GLU A 37 22.76 18.30 2.90
C GLU A 37 22.43 17.74 1.51
N LEU A 38 23.44 17.61 0.65
CA LEU A 38 23.30 16.99 -0.67
C LEU A 38 22.75 15.57 -0.57
N THR A 39 23.23 14.77 0.39
CA THR A 39 22.76 13.39 0.62
C THR A 39 21.28 13.37 1.03
N LEU A 40 20.86 14.28 1.92
CA LEU A 40 19.46 14.39 2.34
C LEU A 40 18.56 14.81 1.19
N GLU A 41 19.01 15.71 0.31
CA GLU A 41 18.27 16.09 -0.89
C GLU A 41 18.03 14.90 -1.85
N GLN A 42 18.93 13.91 -1.89
CA GLN A 42 18.73 12.72 -2.74
C GLN A 42 17.68 11.74 -2.19
N LEU A 43 17.32 11.84 -0.92
CA LEU A 43 16.36 10.93 -0.27
C LEU A 43 14.92 11.14 -0.73
N PHE A 44 14.61 12.25 -1.39
CA PHE A 44 13.27 12.53 -1.89
C PHE A 44 13.29 12.73 -3.41
N PRO A 45 12.35 12.12 -4.17
CA PRO A 45 12.29 12.30 -5.61
C PRO A 45 12.12 13.77 -6.04
N SER A 46 11.50 14.60 -5.20
CA SER A 46 11.26 16.02 -5.49
C SER A 46 12.52 16.90 -5.42
N THR A 47 13.56 16.45 -4.72
CA THR A 47 14.81 17.21 -4.50
C THR A 47 16.02 16.54 -5.14
N ALA A 48 15.95 15.24 -5.45
CA ALA A 48 17.06 14.50 -6.04
C ALA A 48 17.55 15.09 -7.37
N SER A 49 18.83 14.90 -7.66
CA SER A 49 19.52 15.42 -8.85
C SER A 49 20.57 14.42 -9.34
N GLY A 50 20.93 14.50 -10.62
CA GLY A 50 21.99 13.68 -11.20
C GLY A 50 21.86 12.19 -10.88
N TRP A 51 22.75 11.67 -10.02
CA TRP A 51 22.83 10.26 -9.64
C TRP A 51 21.65 9.78 -8.77
N GLY A 52 21.10 10.63 -7.90
CA GLY A 52 19.96 10.25 -7.04
C GLY A 52 18.71 9.96 -7.87
N LEU A 53 18.51 10.69 -8.97
CA LEU A 53 17.41 10.44 -9.90
C LEU A 53 17.53 9.09 -10.61
N GLU A 54 18.76 8.66 -10.93
CA GLU A 54 18.97 7.34 -11.55
C GLU A 54 18.57 6.20 -10.61
N LEU A 55 18.81 6.37 -9.30
CA LEU A 55 18.40 5.39 -8.28
C LEU A 55 16.88 5.27 -8.23
N TRP A 56 16.18 6.41 -8.19
CA TRP A 56 14.72 6.44 -8.22
C TRP A 56 14.13 5.88 -9.51
N GLU A 57 14.67 6.24 -10.67
CA GLU A 57 14.23 5.70 -11.96
C GLU A 57 14.36 4.18 -12.00
N ARG A 58 15.50 3.63 -11.57
CA ARG A 58 15.69 2.18 -11.49
C ARG A 58 14.75 1.51 -10.50
N ALA A 59 14.55 2.10 -9.31
CA ALA A 59 13.65 1.56 -8.30
C ALA A 59 12.19 1.46 -8.78
N TRP A 60 11.75 2.39 -9.64
CA TRP A 60 10.39 2.44 -10.18
C TRP A 60 10.27 1.88 -11.61
N GLY A 61 11.32 1.21 -12.13
CA GLY A 61 11.32 0.62 -13.47
C GLY A 61 11.21 1.64 -14.61
N ILE A 62 11.62 2.89 -14.37
CA ILE A 62 11.62 3.96 -15.36
C ILE A 62 12.96 3.93 -16.12
N PRO A 63 12.96 3.95 -17.46
CA PRO A 63 14.20 4.07 -18.24
C PRO A 63 14.94 5.38 -17.92
N VAL A 64 16.22 5.24 -17.59
CA VAL A 64 17.12 6.35 -17.29
C VAL A 64 17.47 7.09 -18.58
N ASP A 65 17.14 8.38 -18.65
CA ASP A 65 17.46 9.25 -19.78
C ASP A 65 18.19 10.50 -19.30
N ARG A 66 19.51 10.51 -19.49
CA ARG A 66 20.41 11.60 -19.06
C ARG A 66 20.33 12.85 -19.94
N THR A 67 19.62 12.78 -21.07
CA THR A 67 19.43 13.94 -21.95
C THR A 67 18.33 14.87 -21.46
N GLN A 68 17.46 14.38 -20.56
CA GLN A 68 16.36 15.16 -19.98
C GLN A 68 16.85 16.01 -18.79
N SER A 69 16.20 17.15 -18.59
CA SER A 69 16.43 17.97 -17.40
C SER A 69 15.99 17.24 -16.13
N ASP A 70 16.71 17.48 -15.03
CA ASP A 70 16.38 16.90 -13.72
C ASP A 70 14.93 17.19 -13.31
N ALA A 71 14.42 18.40 -13.54
CA ALA A 71 13.02 18.74 -13.28
C ALA A 71 12.04 17.80 -13.99
N ARG A 72 12.24 17.56 -15.30
CA ARG A 72 11.39 16.66 -16.08
C ARG A 72 11.50 15.22 -15.60
N ARG A 73 12.69 14.78 -15.21
CA ARG A 73 12.91 13.44 -14.64
C ARG A 73 12.18 13.28 -13.31
N ARG A 74 12.24 14.27 -12.42
CA ARG A 74 11.48 14.31 -11.15
C ARG A 74 9.98 14.22 -11.39
N ASP A 75 9.44 14.99 -12.34
CA ASP A 75 8.01 14.98 -12.66
C ASP A 75 7.55 13.59 -13.11
N ARG A 76 8.34 12.90 -13.94
CA ARG A 76 8.05 11.53 -14.37
C ARG A 76 8.07 10.54 -13.20
N ILE A 77 9.09 10.61 -12.34
CA ILE A 77 9.16 9.77 -11.15
C ILE A 77 7.96 10.03 -10.24
N LEU A 78 7.68 11.30 -9.91
CA LEU A 78 6.56 11.68 -9.06
C LEU A 78 5.21 11.26 -9.66
N ALA A 79 5.04 11.36 -10.98
CA ALA A 79 3.84 10.87 -11.66
C ALA A 79 3.69 9.34 -11.51
N LYS A 80 4.78 8.58 -11.63
CA LYS A 80 4.76 7.12 -11.41
C LYS A 80 4.47 6.77 -9.95
N VAL A 81 5.14 7.42 -9.00
CA VAL A 81 4.92 7.23 -7.56
C VAL A 81 3.46 7.51 -7.19
N LYS A 82 2.90 8.63 -7.66
CA LYS A 82 1.50 9.01 -7.41
C LYS A 82 0.50 8.12 -8.15
N GLY A 83 0.85 7.67 -9.36
CA GLY A 83 0.03 6.77 -10.19
C GLY A 83 0.04 5.32 -9.71
N THR A 84 0.95 4.96 -8.80
CA THR A 84 0.94 3.67 -8.08
C THR A 84 0.14 3.79 -6.77
N GLY A 85 -0.84 4.70 -6.76
CA GLY A 85 -1.73 4.92 -5.63
C GLY A 85 -2.54 3.67 -5.31
N THR A 86 -2.68 3.43 -4.01
CA THR A 86 -3.51 2.40 -3.36
C THR A 86 -4.69 2.00 -4.23
N THR A 87 -4.76 0.72 -4.59
CA THR A 87 -5.98 0.11 -5.12
C THR A 87 -7.13 0.45 -4.18
N THR A 88 -7.98 1.40 -4.57
CA THR A 88 -9.12 1.81 -3.75
C THR A 88 -10.24 0.79 -3.92
N LEU A 89 -11.20 0.77 -2.98
CA LEU A 89 -12.34 -0.15 -3.04
C LEU A 89 -13.12 0.01 -4.35
N GLU A 90 -13.20 1.23 -4.88
CA GLU A 90 -13.88 1.53 -6.15
C GLU A 90 -13.15 0.90 -7.34
N VAL A 91 -11.81 0.86 -7.32
CA VAL A 91 -11.02 0.20 -8.36
C VAL A 91 -11.26 -1.30 -8.33
N ILE A 92 -11.22 -1.93 -7.15
CA ILE A 92 -11.52 -3.37 -7.00
C ILE A 92 -12.95 -3.66 -7.45
N GLN A 93 -13.90 -2.82 -7.05
CA GLN A 93 -15.30 -2.97 -7.44
C GLN A 93 -15.48 -2.87 -8.96
N GLY A 94 -14.84 -1.89 -9.60
CA GLY A 94 -14.90 -1.71 -11.06
C GLY A 94 -14.28 -2.87 -11.82
N VAL A 95 -13.15 -3.41 -11.34
CA VAL A 95 -12.53 -4.61 -11.90
C VAL A 95 -13.44 -5.81 -11.71
N ALA A 96 -13.90 -6.11 -10.49
CA ALA A 96 -14.77 -7.25 -10.23
C ALA A 96 -16.10 -7.18 -11.00
N GLN A 97 -16.61 -5.97 -11.25
CA GLN A 97 -17.81 -5.72 -12.06
C GLN A 97 -17.60 -6.01 -13.54
N SER A 98 -16.37 -5.94 -14.07
CA SER A 98 -16.11 -6.22 -15.50
C SER A 98 -16.12 -7.72 -15.82
N PHE A 99 -15.82 -8.57 -14.83
CA PHE A 99 -15.82 -10.02 -14.98
C PHE A 99 -17.21 -10.65 -14.99
N ALA A 100 -18.23 -9.95 -14.47
CA ALA A 100 -19.56 -10.52 -14.35
C ALA A 100 -20.68 -9.50 -14.57
N PRO A 101 -21.83 -9.92 -15.12
CA PRO A 101 -22.96 -9.03 -15.37
C PRO A 101 -23.74 -8.67 -14.09
N TRP A 102 -23.44 -9.29 -12.94
CA TRP A 102 -24.15 -9.05 -11.69
C TRP A 102 -23.55 -7.86 -10.92
N PRO A 103 -24.36 -7.10 -10.18
CA PRO A 103 -23.85 -5.99 -9.38
C PRO A 103 -22.85 -6.49 -8.32
N VAL A 104 -21.76 -5.73 -8.16
CA VAL A 104 -20.71 -6.00 -7.19
C VAL A 104 -20.70 -4.95 -6.09
N GLU A 105 -20.55 -5.39 -4.84
CA GLU A 105 -20.28 -4.54 -3.68
C GLU A 105 -18.97 -5.00 -3.02
N VAL A 106 -18.08 -4.08 -2.67
CA VAL A 106 -16.85 -4.40 -1.94
C VAL A 106 -16.97 -3.85 -0.53
N VAL A 107 -16.82 -4.71 0.47
CA VAL A 107 -16.91 -4.34 1.90
C VAL A 107 -15.54 -4.56 2.53
N GLU A 108 -15.01 -3.51 3.15
CA GLU A 108 -13.76 -3.59 3.91
C GLU A 108 -14.04 -3.98 5.36
N GLU A 109 -13.35 -5.04 5.82
CA GLU A 109 -13.34 -5.50 7.21
C GLU A 109 -11.97 -5.14 7.80
N SER A 110 -11.79 -3.84 8.11
CA SER A 110 -10.50 -3.29 8.54
C SER A 110 -9.99 -3.89 9.87
N ASP A 111 -10.90 -4.39 10.71
CA ASP A 111 -10.58 -5.13 11.94
C ASP A 111 -9.93 -6.50 11.67
N GLN A 112 -10.18 -7.08 10.50
CA GLN A 112 -9.67 -8.39 10.09
C GLN A 112 -8.58 -8.29 9.01
N TYR A 113 -8.12 -7.09 8.67
CA TYR A 113 -7.16 -6.84 7.58
C TYR A 113 -7.58 -7.52 6.26
N ARG A 114 -8.89 -7.47 5.96
CA ARG A 114 -9.49 -8.17 4.82
C ARG A 114 -10.54 -7.32 4.13
N PHE A 115 -10.78 -7.57 2.83
CA PHE A 115 -11.98 -7.10 2.15
C PHE A 115 -12.77 -8.26 1.51
N VAL A 116 -14.07 -8.06 1.32
CA VAL A 116 -14.98 -9.04 0.76
C VAL A 116 -15.64 -8.48 -0.49
N ILE A 117 -15.55 -9.22 -1.60
CA ILE A 117 -16.24 -8.91 -2.85
C ILE A 117 -17.57 -9.68 -2.88
N TRP A 118 -18.67 -8.95 -2.88
CA TRP A 118 -20.03 -9.50 -2.93
C TRP A 118 -20.65 -9.36 -4.32
N TYR A 119 -21.00 -10.48 -4.93
CA TYR A 119 -21.88 -10.49 -6.10
C TYR A 119 -23.33 -10.63 -5.63
N THR A 120 -24.17 -9.63 -5.91
CA THR A 120 -25.52 -9.52 -5.32
C THR A 120 -26.66 -10.03 -6.23
N GLY A 121 -26.32 -10.58 -7.40
CA GLY A 121 -27.27 -11.10 -8.38
C GLY A 121 -27.22 -12.63 -8.58
N THR A 122 -26.32 -13.34 -7.89
CA THR A 122 -26.06 -14.77 -8.12
C THR A 122 -25.76 -15.51 -6.82
N ILE A 123 -25.95 -16.83 -6.84
CA ILE A 123 -25.52 -17.77 -5.79
C ILE A 123 -24.36 -18.64 -6.30
N GLY A 124 -24.16 -18.69 -7.62
CA GLY A 124 -23.13 -19.50 -8.27
C GLY A 124 -21.82 -18.75 -8.48
N GLU A 125 -20.74 -19.51 -8.70
CA GLU A 125 -19.42 -18.97 -8.99
C GLU A 125 -19.40 -18.12 -10.27
N VAL A 126 -18.49 -17.14 -10.30
CA VAL A 126 -18.28 -16.28 -11.46
C VAL A 126 -17.52 -17.06 -12.54
N PRO A 127 -17.86 -16.91 -13.83
CA PRO A 127 -17.04 -17.44 -14.92
C PRO A 127 -15.61 -16.88 -14.83
N HIS A 128 -14.59 -17.72 -15.09
CA HIS A 128 -13.18 -17.30 -15.09
C HIS A 128 -12.72 -16.66 -13.77
N LYS A 129 -13.08 -17.28 -12.64
CA LYS A 129 -12.70 -16.82 -11.31
C LYS A 129 -11.18 -16.73 -11.13
N GLU A 130 -10.42 -17.62 -11.79
CA GLU A 130 -8.96 -17.64 -11.74
C GLU A 130 -8.36 -16.34 -12.29
N ASP A 131 -8.94 -15.79 -13.35
CA ASP A 131 -8.49 -14.53 -13.95
C ASP A 131 -8.80 -13.33 -13.03
N LEU A 132 -9.98 -13.35 -12.39
CA LEU A 132 -10.33 -12.37 -11.37
C LEU A 132 -9.34 -12.43 -10.19
N GLU A 133 -9.02 -13.64 -9.72
CA GLU A 133 -8.07 -13.85 -8.64
C GLU A 133 -6.68 -13.32 -8.98
N ALA A 134 -6.20 -13.54 -10.21
CA ALA A 134 -4.91 -13.03 -10.67
C ALA A 134 -4.87 -11.49 -10.64
N VAL A 135 -5.88 -10.83 -11.21
CA VAL A 135 -5.93 -9.37 -11.28
C VAL A 135 -6.09 -8.75 -9.89
N VAL A 136 -6.96 -9.31 -9.04
CA VAL A 136 -7.15 -8.81 -7.67
C VAL A 136 -5.87 -9.01 -6.85
N ASN A 137 -5.16 -10.12 -7.01
CA ASN A 137 -3.88 -10.35 -6.32
C ASN A 137 -2.76 -9.41 -6.79
N GLU A 138 -2.77 -8.99 -8.05
CA GLU A 138 -1.83 -7.99 -8.57
C GLU A 138 -2.13 -6.59 -8.03
N LEU A 139 -3.41 -6.22 -7.96
CA LEU A 139 -3.83 -4.89 -7.52
C LEU A 139 -3.83 -4.75 -5.99
N LYS A 140 -4.18 -5.79 -5.24
CA LYS A 140 -4.34 -5.68 -3.79
C LYS A 140 -2.98 -5.47 -3.10
N PRO A 141 -2.95 -4.68 -2.02
CA PRO A 141 -1.79 -4.67 -1.12
C PRO A 141 -1.48 -6.07 -0.59
N ALA A 142 -0.19 -6.42 -0.49
CA ALA A 142 0.26 -7.75 -0.07
C ALA A 142 -0.24 -8.16 1.33
N HIS A 143 -0.53 -7.19 2.21
CA HIS A 143 -0.94 -7.40 3.60
C HIS A 143 -2.46 -7.53 3.80
N LEU A 144 -3.27 -7.34 2.76
CA LEU A 144 -4.72 -7.50 2.86
C LEU A 144 -5.14 -8.87 2.32
N ASP A 145 -5.92 -9.60 3.12
CA ASP A 145 -6.59 -10.82 2.67
C ASP A 145 -7.89 -10.47 1.92
N TRP A 146 -8.46 -11.42 1.18
CA TRP A 146 -9.73 -11.21 0.52
C TRP A 146 -10.52 -12.49 0.24
N THR A 147 -11.83 -12.35 0.06
CA THR A 147 -12.70 -13.46 -0.34
C THR A 147 -13.85 -12.97 -1.23
N VAL A 148 -14.32 -13.86 -2.11
CA VAL A 148 -15.55 -13.65 -2.88
C VAL A 148 -16.72 -14.31 -2.16
N LYS A 149 -17.86 -13.62 -2.10
CA LYS A 149 -19.13 -14.16 -1.61
C LYS A 149 -20.27 -13.86 -2.58
N TYR A 150 -21.26 -14.73 -2.57
CA TYR A 150 -22.41 -14.68 -3.47
C TYR A 150 -23.69 -14.54 -2.64
N ARG A 151 -24.57 -13.62 -3.05
CA ARG A 151 -25.92 -13.52 -2.49
C ARG A 151 -26.92 -13.22 -3.59
N GLN A 152 -28.10 -13.81 -3.50
CA GLN A 152 -29.21 -13.51 -4.39
C GLN A 152 -30.48 -13.34 -3.57
N ASN A 153 -31.18 -12.23 -3.77
CA ASN A 153 -32.47 -11.99 -3.14
C ASN A 153 -33.58 -12.53 -4.05
N VAL A 154 -34.30 -13.55 -3.58
CA VAL A 154 -35.44 -14.14 -4.28
C VAL A 154 -36.72 -13.86 -3.49
N ARG A 155 -37.77 -13.36 -4.17
CA ARG A 155 -39.09 -13.20 -3.56
C ARG A 155 -39.87 -14.51 -3.70
N THR A 156 -39.94 -15.29 -2.63
CA THR A 156 -40.68 -16.56 -2.60
C THR A 156 -41.67 -16.57 -1.44
N SER A 157 -42.87 -17.10 -1.68
CA SER A 157 -43.86 -17.32 -0.63
C SER A 157 -43.40 -18.46 0.29
N VAL A 158 -43.21 -18.17 1.58
CA VAL A 158 -42.89 -19.19 2.58
C VAL A 158 -44.20 -19.77 3.12
N TYR A 159 -44.44 -21.06 2.85
CA TYR A 159 -45.58 -21.78 3.40
C TYR A 159 -45.15 -22.52 4.67
N THR A 160 -45.79 -22.25 5.80
CA THR A 160 -45.57 -22.98 7.05
C THR A 160 -46.75 -23.93 7.30
N GLY A 161 -46.47 -25.19 7.63
CA GLY A 161 -47.46 -26.20 7.97
C GLY A 161 -47.11 -26.85 9.29
N CYS A 162 -48.09 -27.01 10.18
CA CYS A 162 -47.95 -27.69 11.46
C CYS A 162 -48.78 -28.99 11.42
N LEU A 163 -48.16 -30.12 11.74
CA LEU A 163 -48.86 -31.40 11.93
C LEU A 163 -48.75 -31.81 13.40
N SER A 164 -49.86 -31.72 14.13
CA SER A 164 -49.95 -32.30 15.48
C SER A 164 -50.14 -33.82 15.36
N ARG A 165 -49.16 -34.62 15.76
CA ARG A 165 -49.35 -36.06 15.96
C ARG A 165 -49.92 -36.30 17.37
N ARG A 166 -51.09 -36.95 17.45
CA ARG A 166 -51.55 -37.60 18.69
C ARG A 166 -50.69 -38.83 18.96
N SER A 167 -50.27 -39.00 20.21
CA SER A 167 -49.49 -40.13 20.70
C SER A 167 -50.21 -41.46 20.51
N ASP A 168 -49.47 -42.48 20.05
CA ASP A 168 -49.92 -43.88 20.07
C ASP A 168 -49.96 -44.39 21.53
N VAL A 169 -51.06 -45.01 21.93
CA VAL A 169 -51.21 -45.62 23.26
C VAL A 169 -50.45 -46.95 23.29
N ILE A 170 -49.41 -47.05 24.12
CA ILE A 170 -48.70 -48.31 24.37
C ILE A 170 -49.42 -49.05 25.51
N LEU A 171 -50.11 -50.15 25.17
CA LEU A 171 -50.65 -51.10 26.15
C LEU A 171 -49.56 -52.10 26.54
N LEU A 172 -48.98 -51.94 27.73
CA LEU A 172 -48.13 -52.96 28.36
C LEU A 172 -49.03 -53.98 29.06
N ARG A 173 -49.07 -55.21 28.54
CA ARG A 173 -49.74 -56.35 29.18
C ARG A 173 -48.73 -57.10 30.04
N GLN A 174 -48.96 -57.13 31.34
CA GLN A 174 -48.19 -57.98 32.27
C GLN A 174 -48.67 -59.43 32.10
N VAL A 175 -47.74 -60.34 31.81
CA VAL A 175 -47.98 -61.79 31.78
C VAL A 175 -47.50 -62.34 33.12
N ASN A 176 -48.39 -63.08 33.80
CA ASN A 176 -48.15 -63.73 35.09
C ASN A 176 -47.00 -64.73 35.04
#